data_AF-A0A433JUU4-F1
#
_entry.id   AF-A0A433JUU4-F1
#
_cell.length_a   1.000
_cell.length_b   1.000
_cell.length_c   1.000
_cell.angle_alpha   90.00
_cell.angle_beta   90.00
_cell.angle_gamma   90.00
#
_symmetry.space_group_name_H-M   'P 1'
#
loop_
_entity.id
_entity.type
_entity.pdbx_description
1 polymer ?
#
loop_
_entity_poly.entity_id
_entity_poly.type
_entity_poly.pdbx_seq_one_letter_code
_entity_poly.pdbx_strand_id
1 'polypeptide(L)'
;MQALNKTAILTSATLAGITALLLAGCSTAPDAGDGVDDNAASDGAPPAGVFEFQTPAYGSEGELVIRIPADLLDAAGSDGDGLLVGEVTAKAHELDSSSSCAFDLVVDYRGEGLDALERPSMTEEEYAAQVEDELKAALMRRFGVETVEEAVALAPGGAAEVEEVVANIEQTPYAATPAWWVLDATPIDDLDASDPEPGRYLSDDSKTLTFVQSCASDPLDDGSSDEFDFPVETDGAIETFAFVEMTVMKSGTLTIIDAGVSDYERDSNGDWIGG
;
A
#
# COMPACT_ATOMS: atom_id res chain seq x y z
N MET A 1 -15.45 49.18 40.89
CA MET A 1 -16.16 50.05 39.94
C MET A 1 -16.89 49.16 38.95
N GLN A 2 -18.20 49.39 38.83
CA GLN A 2 -19.11 49.09 37.71
C GLN A 2 -19.15 47.67 37.13
N ALA A 3 -20.30 47.04 37.40
CA ALA A 3 -20.93 46.02 36.58
C ALA A 3 -21.15 46.48 35.13
N LEU A 4 -21.26 45.55 34.19
CA LEU A 4 -22.38 45.60 33.24
C LEU A 4 -22.71 44.20 32.71
N ASN A 5 -23.96 43.84 32.97
CA ASN A 5 -24.73 42.71 32.48
C ASN A 5 -25.20 43.02 31.04
N LYS A 6 -25.25 42.04 30.12
CA LYS A 6 -26.19 42.10 28.98
C LYS A 6 -26.40 40.72 28.32
N THR A 7 -27.58 40.19 28.63
CA THR A 7 -28.35 39.17 27.94
C THR A 7 -28.52 39.45 26.44
N ALA A 8 -28.48 38.40 25.61
CA ALA A 8 -29.27 38.33 24.39
C ALA A 8 -29.63 36.85 24.10
N ILE A 9 -30.90 36.53 24.36
CA ILE A 9 -31.62 35.36 23.84
C ILE A 9 -32.21 35.79 22.49
N LEU A 10 -32.12 34.96 21.45
CA LEU A 10 -33.08 34.99 20.34
C LEU A 10 -33.19 33.60 19.69
N THR A 11 -34.45 33.21 19.57
CA THR A 11 -35.05 31.95 19.13
C THR A 11 -35.16 31.83 17.60
N SER A 12 -35.00 30.58 17.13
CA SER A 12 -35.76 29.85 16.10
C SER A 12 -36.01 30.45 14.70
N ALA A 13 -35.64 29.69 13.65
CA ALA A 13 -36.47 29.48 12.46
C ALA A 13 -35.99 28.26 11.65
N THR A 14 -36.79 27.18 11.67
CA THR A 14 -36.83 26.13 10.66
C THR A 14 -37.40 26.69 9.36
N LEU A 15 -36.81 26.35 8.21
CA LEU A 15 -37.51 26.39 6.92
C LEU A 15 -37.07 25.20 6.06
N ALA A 16 -38.00 24.26 5.88
CA ALA A 16 -37.97 23.27 4.82
C ALA A 16 -38.31 23.97 3.48
N GLY A 17 -37.59 23.61 2.41
CA GLY A 17 -37.84 24.12 1.08
C GLY A 17 -37.40 23.12 0.02
N ILE A 18 -38.27 22.16 -0.27
CA ILE A 18 -38.19 21.29 -1.45
C ILE A 18 -38.34 22.18 -2.68
N THR A 19 -37.35 22.20 -3.57
CA THR A 19 -37.54 22.67 -4.95
C THR A 19 -36.93 21.65 -5.90
N ALA A 20 -37.78 20.82 -6.49
CA ALA A 20 -37.45 20.04 -7.66
C ALA A 20 -37.30 21.00 -8.86
N LEU A 21 -36.12 21.05 -9.48
CA LEU A 21 -35.95 21.56 -10.83
C LEU A 21 -35.63 20.38 -11.76
N LEU A 22 -36.63 20.00 -12.54
CA LEU A 22 -36.46 19.23 -13.76
C LEU A 22 -35.89 20.16 -14.83
N LEU A 23 -34.68 19.86 -15.30
CA LEU A 23 -34.10 20.42 -16.52
C LEU A 23 -33.67 19.27 -17.42
N ALA A 24 -34.52 18.94 -18.39
CA ALA A 24 -34.11 18.26 -19.60
C ALA A 24 -33.39 19.28 -20.51
N GLY A 25 -32.18 18.96 -20.96
CA GLY A 25 -31.39 19.78 -21.87
C GLY A 25 -30.36 18.94 -22.63
N CYS A 26 -30.39 19.05 -23.96
CA CYS A 26 -29.62 18.28 -24.92
C CYS A 26 -28.09 18.50 -24.87
N SER A 27 -27.36 17.42 -25.14
CA SER A 27 -26.06 17.29 -25.83
C SER A 27 -25.30 18.57 -26.21
N THR A 28 -24.09 18.74 -25.65
CA THR A 28 -22.77 18.92 -26.33
C THR A 28 -21.68 19.07 -25.25
N ALA A 29 -20.49 18.48 -25.50
CA ALA A 29 -19.32 18.34 -24.60
C ALA A 29 -18.96 19.56 -23.72
N PRO A 30 -18.33 19.35 -22.55
CA PRO A 30 -16.89 19.69 -22.45
C PRO A 30 -16.05 18.96 -21.36
N ASP A 31 -14.74 19.18 -21.47
CA ASP A 31 -13.72 19.41 -20.42
C ASP A 31 -13.50 18.41 -19.26
N ALA A 32 -12.21 18.10 -19.11
CA ALA A 32 -11.59 17.47 -17.95
C ALA A 32 -11.89 18.24 -16.65
N GLY A 33 -12.30 17.52 -15.63
CA GLY A 33 -12.55 18.04 -14.29
C GLY A 33 -12.77 16.89 -13.31
N ASP A 34 -11.72 16.67 -12.51
CA ASP A 34 -11.72 16.28 -11.10
C ASP A 34 -13.10 16.12 -10.44
N GLY A 35 -13.42 14.91 -9.99
CA GLY A 35 -14.69 14.60 -9.33
C GLY A 35 -14.79 13.14 -8.89
N VAL A 36 -14.82 12.93 -7.58
CA VAL A 36 -15.28 11.68 -6.95
C VAL A 36 -16.74 11.46 -7.35
N ASP A 37 -17.00 10.41 -8.13
CA ASP A 37 -18.34 10.04 -8.57
C ASP A 37 -19.13 9.40 -7.42
N ASP A 38 -19.94 10.22 -6.75
CA ASP A 38 -20.97 9.71 -5.85
C ASP A 38 -22.12 9.07 -6.67
N ASN A 39 -22.05 7.75 -6.82
CA ASN A 39 -23.13 6.84 -7.22
C ASN A 39 -23.80 7.08 -8.57
N ALA A 40 -23.16 6.62 -9.64
CA ALA A 40 -23.84 6.22 -10.88
C ALA A 40 -24.04 4.69 -10.88
N ALA A 41 -25.24 4.22 -10.52
CA ALA A 41 -25.62 2.82 -10.70
C ALA A 41 -25.80 2.52 -12.21
N SER A 42 -24.70 2.12 -12.85
CA SER A 42 -24.73 1.33 -14.08
C SER A 42 -24.87 -0.15 -13.71
N ASP A 43 -25.54 -0.93 -14.56
CA ASP A 43 -25.45 -2.39 -14.49
C ASP A 43 -23.95 -2.78 -14.48
N GLY A 44 -23.47 -3.35 -13.38
CA GLY A 44 -22.05 -3.73 -13.21
C GLY A 44 -21.21 -2.88 -12.23
N ALA A 45 -21.76 -1.82 -11.63
CA ALA A 45 -21.05 -1.07 -10.57
C ALA A 45 -21.04 -1.85 -9.24
N PRO A 46 -19.91 -1.89 -8.51
CA PRO A 46 -19.83 -2.59 -7.22
C PRO A 46 -20.76 -1.96 -6.17
N PRO A 47 -21.17 -2.72 -5.14
CA PRO A 47 -21.91 -2.17 -4.01
C PRO A 47 -21.14 -1.04 -3.31
N ALA A 48 -21.85 -0.12 -2.65
CA ALA A 48 -21.22 0.89 -1.80
C ALA A 48 -20.35 0.21 -0.71
N GLY A 49 -19.16 0.76 -0.48
CA GLY A 49 -18.14 0.17 0.40
C GLY A 49 -17.33 -0.96 -0.25
N VAL A 50 -17.46 -1.20 -1.55
CA VAL A 50 -16.67 -2.19 -2.30
C VAL A 50 -15.92 -1.52 -3.45
N PHE A 51 -14.62 -1.76 -3.52
CA PHE A 51 -13.74 -1.30 -4.59
C PHE A 51 -13.23 -2.50 -5.42
N GLU A 52 -13.34 -2.38 -6.74
CA GLU A 52 -13.00 -3.42 -7.72
C GLU A 52 -12.17 -2.87 -8.89
N PHE A 53 -11.31 -1.88 -8.66
CA PHE A 53 -10.36 -1.35 -9.66
C PHE A 53 -11.01 -0.79 -10.94
N GLN A 54 -12.31 -0.46 -10.88
CA GLN A 54 -13.05 0.14 -11.99
C GLN A 54 -12.77 1.64 -12.15
N THR A 55 -12.29 2.28 -11.07
CA THR A 55 -11.90 3.68 -10.98
C THR A 55 -10.55 3.76 -10.26
N PRO A 56 -9.73 4.80 -10.52
CA PRO A 56 -8.44 4.94 -9.84
C PRO A 56 -8.59 5.41 -8.38
N ALA A 57 -9.73 6.01 -8.01
CA ALA A 57 -9.98 6.51 -6.66
C ALA A 57 -11.38 6.13 -6.16
N TYR A 58 -11.52 6.00 -4.84
CA TYR A 58 -12.77 5.65 -4.15
C TYR A 58 -12.76 6.04 -2.68
N GLY A 59 -13.78 6.77 -2.21
CA GLY A 59 -13.95 7.13 -0.80
C GLY A 59 -14.99 6.28 -0.09
N SER A 60 -14.73 5.92 1.18
CA SER A 60 -15.70 5.23 2.05
C SER A 60 -15.75 5.84 3.44
N GLU A 61 -16.98 6.03 3.95
CA GLU A 61 -17.22 6.29 5.37
C GLU A 61 -17.43 4.95 6.09
N GLY A 62 -16.38 4.43 6.72
CA GLY A 62 -16.42 3.19 7.49
C GLY A 62 -15.58 2.08 6.87
N GLU A 63 -16.16 0.89 6.77
CA GLU A 63 -15.49 -0.29 6.21
C GLU A 63 -15.41 -0.19 4.68
N LEU A 64 -14.29 -0.62 4.11
CA LEU A 64 -14.05 -0.65 2.67
C LEU A 64 -13.49 -2.01 2.29
N VAL A 65 -14.22 -2.76 1.48
CA VAL A 65 -13.75 -4.04 0.91
C VAL A 65 -13.06 -3.74 -0.42
N ILE A 66 -11.83 -4.21 -0.57
CA ILE A 66 -11.01 -4.03 -1.76
C ILE A 66 -10.73 -5.42 -2.31
N ARG A 67 -11.16 -5.72 -3.52
CA ARG A 67 -11.03 -7.07 -4.08
C ARG A 67 -10.71 -7.08 -5.56
N ILE A 68 -9.96 -8.10 -5.96
CA ILE A 68 -9.67 -8.38 -7.36
C ILE A 68 -10.94 -8.94 -8.02
N PRO A 69 -11.51 -8.26 -9.03
CA PRO A 69 -12.78 -8.69 -9.62
C PRO A 69 -12.63 -9.95 -10.47
N ALA A 70 -13.70 -10.74 -10.55
CA ALA A 70 -13.66 -12.06 -11.19
C ALA A 70 -13.43 -11.99 -12.70
N ASP A 71 -13.94 -10.94 -13.37
CA ASP A 71 -13.73 -10.72 -14.80
C ASP A 71 -12.27 -10.36 -15.14
N LEU A 72 -11.57 -9.67 -14.24
CA LEU A 72 -10.12 -9.47 -14.34
C LEU A 72 -9.38 -10.81 -14.21
N LEU A 73 -9.74 -11.65 -13.25
CA LEU A 73 -9.13 -12.99 -13.12
C LEU A 73 -9.38 -13.86 -14.36
N ASP A 74 -10.58 -13.79 -14.93
CA ASP A 74 -10.93 -14.49 -16.17
C ASP A 74 -10.09 -13.98 -17.36
N ALA A 75 -9.86 -12.66 -17.44
CA ALA A 75 -9.02 -12.05 -18.46
C ALA A 75 -7.54 -12.38 -18.28
N ALA A 76 -7.06 -12.41 -17.04
CA ALA A 76 -5.67 -12.69 -16.70
C ALA A 76 -5.29 -14.16 -16.90
N GLY A 77 -6.26 -15.07 -16.79
CA GLY A 77 -6.03 -16.50 -17.01
C GLY A 77 -4.90 -17.03 -16.12
N SER A 78 -3.85 -17.58 -16.73
CA SER A 78 -2.71 -18.15 -15.99
C SER A 78 -1.97 -17.14 -15.13
N ASP A 79 -2.01 -15.86 -15.50
CA ASP A 79 -1.28 -14.82 -14.79
C ASP A 79 -1.98 -14.47 -13.47
N GLY A 80 -3.29 -14.73 -13.38
CA GLY A 80 -4.07 -14.60 -12.15
C GLY A 80 -4.10 -15.86 -11.27
N ASP A 81 -3.66 -17.02 -11.79
CA ASP A 81 -3.70 -18.30 -11.05
C ASP A 81 -2.80 -18.29 -9.81
N GLY A 82 -1.72 -17.49 -9.84
CA GLY A 82 -0.76 -17.32 -8.74
C GLY A 82 -1.19 -16.32 -7.68
N LEU A 83 -2.37 -15.70 -7.77
CA LEU A 83 -2.79 -14.64 -6.85
C LEU A 83 -2.90 -15.17 -5.41
N LEU A 84 -2.18 -14.55 -4.48
CA LEU A 84 -2.06 -15.02 -3.09
C LEU A 84 -2.99 -14.27 -2.12
N VAL A 85 -3.39 -13.05 -2.46
CA VAL A 85 -4.41 -12.25 -1.74
C VAL A 85 -5.46 -11.80 -2.74
N GLY A 86 -6.72 -12.14 -2.50
CA GLY A 86 -7.83 -11.78 -3.40
C GLY A 86 -8.67 -10.61 -2.94
N GLU A 87 -8.70 -10.39 -1.62
CA GLU A 87 -9.57 -9.42 -0.97
C GLU A 87 -8.90 -8.95 0.32
N VAL A 88 -9.07 -7.67 0.62
CA VAL A 88 -8.78 -7.10 1.93
C VAL A 88 -9.97 -6.27 2.40
N THR A 89 -10.19 -6.25 3.71
CA THR A 89 -11.17 -5.36 4.35
C THR A 89 -10.45 -4.28 5.13
N ALA A 90 -10.59 -3.04 4.67
CA ALA A 90 -10.00 -1.86 5.27
C ALA A 90 -10.94 -1.19 6.27
N LYS A 91 -10.39 -0.71 7.38
CA LYS A 91 -11.13 0.07 8.39
C LYS A 91 -10.22 1.03 9.12
N ALA A 92 -10.71 2.23 9.42
CA ALA A 92 -9.98 3.15 10.30
C ALA A 92 -9.70 2.52 11.68
N HIS A 93 -8.46 2.67 12.14
CA HIS A 93 -7.98 2.20 13.44
C HIS A 93 -7.96 3.37 14.42
N GLU A 94 -8.55 3.18 15.60
CA GLU A 94 -8.63 4.22 16.61
C GLU A 94 -7.29 4.34 17.36
N LEU A 95 -6.75 5.55 17.40
CA LEU A 95 -5.55 5.89 18.17
C LEU A 95 -5.90 6.96 19.21
N ASP A 96 -5.23 6.91 20.37
CA ASP A 96 -5.33 7.96 21.39
C ASP A 96 -4.62 9.26 20.93
N SER A 97 -3.67 9.12 19.98
CA SER A 97 -2.96 10.25 19.39
C SER A 97 -3.83 11.15 18.52
N SER A 98 -3.64 12.46 18.68
CA SER A 98 -4.26 13.49 17.85
C SER A 98 -3.42 13.89 16.63
N SER A 99 -2.17 13.42 16.50
CA SER A 99 -1.28 13.76 15.38
C SER A 99 -1.21 12.69 14.29
N SER A 100 -1.49 11.44 14.64
CA SER A 100 -1.40 10.30 13.73
C SER A 100 -2.77 9.67 13.49
N CYS A 101 -2.94 9.03 12.34
CA CYS A 101 -4.11 8.25 12.00
C CYS A 101 -3.65 6.87 11.57
N ALA A 102 -4.54 5.89 11.69
CA ALA A 102 -4.22 4.53 11.27
C ALA A 102 -5.42 3.86 10.63
N PHE A 103 -5.14 2.81 9.88
CA PHE A 103 -6.15 1.91 9.33
C PHE A 103 -5.65 0.46 9.38
N ASP A 104 -6.59 -0.44 9.59
CA ASP A 104 -6.39 -1.88 9.57
C ASP A 104 -6.78 -2.41 8.20
N LEU A 105 -5.99 -3.35 7.66
CA LEU A 105 -6.34 -4.23 6.56
C LEU A 105 -6.44 -5.66 7.08
N VAL A 106 -7.63 -6.23 7.04
CA VAL A 106 -7.84 -7.66 7.28
C VAL A 106 -7.66 -8.38 5.95
N VAL A 107 -6.63 -9.23 5.87
CA VAL A 107 -6.20 -9.89 4.63
C VAL A 107 -6.89 -11.25 4.47
N ASP A 108 -7.54 -11.46 3.33
CA ASP A 108 -8.08 -12.76 2.94
C ASP A 108 -7.11 -13.49 2.00
N TYR A 109 -6.26 -14.32 2.60
CA TYR A 109 -5.28 -15.14 1.89
C TYR A 109 -5.96 -16.27 1.10
N ARG A 110 -5.49 -16.50 -0.13
CA ARG A 110 -5.98 -17.56 -1.00
C ARG A 110 -5.17 -18.84 -0.77
N GLY A 111 -5.85 -19.93 -0.41
CA GLY A 111 -5.19 -21.24 -0.24
C GLY A 111 -4.05 -21.18 0.79
N GLU A 112 -2.86 -21.65 0.39
CA GLU A 112 -1.62 -21.58 1.19
C GLU A 112 -0.87 -20.25 0.97
N GLY A 113 -1.59 -19.17 0.60
CA GLY A 113 -1.00 -17.90 0.21
C GLY A 113 -0.13 -17.28 1.31
N LEU A 114 -0.56 -17.34 2.57
CA LEU A 114 0.24 -16.85 3.69
C LEU A 114 1.58 -17.61 3.80
N ASP A 115 1.55 -18.94 3.74
CA ASP A 115 2.75 -19.77 3.77
C ASP A 115 3.71 -19.40 2.63
N ALA A 116 3.19 -19.04 1.45
CA ALA A 116 3.99 -18.59 0.33
C ALA A 116 4.66 -17.22 0.58
N LEU A 117 3.93 -16.27 1.18
CA LEU A 117 4.37 -14.91 1.45
C LEU A 117 5.36 -14.82 2.62
N GLU A 118 5.26 -15.73 3.60
CA GLU A 118 6.15 -15.82 4.77
C GLU A 118 7.47 -16.53 4.47
N ARG A 119 7.60 -17.24 3.35
CA ARG A 119 8.88 -17.83 2.94
C ARG A 119 9.95 -16.75 2.87
N PRO A 120 11.23 -17.06 3.17
CA PRO A 120 12.31 -16.11 2.95
C PRO A 120 12.34 -15.63 1.50
N SER A 121 12.43 -14.30 1.31
CA SER A 121 12.60 -13.66 -0.01
C SER A 121 13.87 -14.14 -0.73
N MET A 122 14.86 -14.55 0.04
CA MET A 122 16.12 -15.10 -0.41
C MET A 122 16.62 -16.14 0.59
N THR A 123 17.20 -17.22 0.09
CA THR A 123 17.87 -18.22 0.92
C THR A 123 19.23 -17.73 1.42
N GLU A 124 19.74 -18.31 2.50
CA GLU A 124 21.10 -18.01 3.00
C GLU A 124 22.18 -18.29 1.94
N GLU A 125 21.98 -19.31 1.08
CA GLU A 125 22.89 -19.65 -0.01
C GLU A 125 22.90 -18.58 -1.11
N GLU A 126 21.73 -18.11 -1.53
CA GLU A 126 21.61 -17.02 -2.51
C GLU A 126 22.18 -15.72 -1.96
N TYR A 127 21.95 -15.43 -0.67
CA TYR A 127 22.54 -14.29 0.00
C TYR A 127 24.07 -14.35 0.01
N ALA A 128 24.64 -15.51 0.36
CA ALA A 128 26.09 -15.70 0.33
C ALA A 128 26.67 -15.54 -1.08
N ALA A 129 25.98 -16.04 -2.10
CA ALA A 129 26.38 -15.85 -3.50
C ALA A 129 26.32 -14.35 -3.91
N GLN A 130 25.30 -13.62 -3.48
CA GLN A 130 25.19 -12.19 -3.73
C GLN A 130 26.32 -11.39 -3.06
N VAL A 131 26.67 -11.73 -1.81
CA VAL A 131 27.79 -11.13 -1.08
C VAL A 131 29.12 -11.42 -1.79
N GLU A 132 29.32 -12.63 -2.32
CA GLU A 132 30.50 -12.99 -3.12
C GLU A 132 30.59 -12.16 -4.41
N ASP A 133 29.47 -11.99 -5.13
CA ASP A 133 29.40 -11.18 -6.34
C ASP A 133 29.65 -9.69 -6.05
N GLU A 134 29.12 -9.16 -4.95
CA GLU A 134 29.37 -7.79 -4.52
C GLU A 134 30.84 -7.58 -4.15
N LEU A 135 31.43 -8.53 -3.40
CA LEU A 135 32.85 -8.52 -3.10
C LEU A 135 33.70 -8.50 -4.37
N LYS A 136 33.40 -9.40 -5.32
CA LYS A 136 34.07 -9.43 -6.61
C LYS A 136 33.97 -8.10 -7.35
N ALA A 137 32.78 -7.50 -7.39
CA ALA A 137 32.57 -6.20 -8.03
C ALA A 137 33.33 -5.06 -7.33
N ALA A 138 33.39 -5.07 -6.00
CA ALA A 138 34.12 -4.08 -5.22
C ALA A 138 35.64 -4.18 -5.43
N LEU A 139 36.18 -5.39 -5.42
CA LEU A 139 37.59 -5.66 -5.70
C LEU A 139 37.96 -5.22 -7.12
N MET A 140 37.10 -5.53 -8.10
CA MET A 140 37.34 -5.14 -9.49
C MET A 140 37.34 -3.62 -9.64
N ARG A 141 36.38 -2.93 -8.99
CA ARG A 141 36.27 -1.46 -9.03
C ARG A 141 37.48 -0.77 -8.40
N ARG A 142 38.00 -1.31 -7.29
CA ARG A 142 39.04 -0.64 -6.50
C ARG A 142 40.46 -1.03 -6.89
N PHE A 143 40.68 -2.30 -7.22
CA PHE A 143 42.00 -2.88 -7.44
C PHE A 143 42.17 -3.49 -8.84
N GLY A 144 41.09 -3.60 -9.63
CA GLY A 144 41.14 -4.15 -10.99
C GLY A 144 41.32 -5.67 -11.04
N VAL A 145 40.93 -6.37 -9.96
CA VAL A 145 41.08 -7.83 -9.80
C VAL A 145 39.82 -8.42 -9.18
N GLU A 146 39.65 -9.74 -9.32
CA GLU A 146 38.42 -10.42 -8.90
C GLU A 146 38.56 -11.14 -7.56
N THR A 147 39.78 -11.28 -7.04
CA THR A 147 40.04 -12.07 -5.82
C THR A 147 40.73 -11.25 -4.73
N VAL A 148 40.46 -11.61 -3.48
CA VAL A 148 41.08 -10.99 -2.30
C VAL A 148 42.59 -11.14 -2.33
N GLU A 149 43.09 -12.32 -2.71
CA GLU A 149 44.54 -12.60 -2.77
C GLU A 149 45.27 -11.67 -3.75
N GLU A 150 44.72 -11.49 -4.95
CA GLU A 150 45.29 -10.57 -5.94
C GLU A 150 45.18 -9.11 -5.49
N ALA A 151 44.07 -8.75 -4.84
CA ALA A 151 43.88 -7.40 -4.32
C ALA A 151 44.92 -7.07 -3.26
N VAL A 152 45.22 -8.00 -2.34
CA VAL A 152 46.25 -7.83 -1.31
C VAL A 152 47.64 -7.61 -1.91
N ALA A 153 47.94 -8.29 -3.03
CA ALA A 153 49.22 -8.16 -3.72
C ALA A 153 49.40 -6.80 -4.43
N LEU A 154 48.31 -6.15 -4.83
CA LEU A 154 48.32 -4.90 -5.60
C LEU A 154 47.96 -3.65 -4.79
N ALA A 155 47.26 -3.81 -3.67
CA ALA A 155 46.80 -2.73 -2.83
C ALA A 155 47.99 -1.91 -2.28
N PRO A 156 48.02 -0.57 -2.47
CA PRO A 156 49.06 0.28 -1.88
C PRO A 156 49.08 0.22 -0.35
N GLY A 157 47.91 0.03 0.29
CA GLY A 157 47.77 -0.18 1.73
C GLY A 157 47.99 -1.64 2.18
N GLY A 158 48.28 -2.55 1.25
CA GLY A 158 48.44 -3.98 1.52
C GLY A 158 47.18 -4.64 2.08
N ALA A 159 47.36 -5.69 2.89
CA ALA A 159 46.25 -6.51 3.39
C ALA A 159 45.20 -5.73 4.19
N ALA A 160 45.61 -4.75 4.99
CA ALA A 160 44.68 -3.99 5.84
C ALA A 160 43.64 -3.19 5.05
N GLU A 161 44.00 -2.67 3.86
CA GLU A 161 43.07 -1.96 2.99
C GLU A 161 42.03 -2.91 2.39
N VAL A 162 42.44 -4.12 2.02
CA VAL A 162 41.55 -5.13 1.43
C VAL A 162 40.65 -5.73 2.50
N GLU A 163 41.17 -5.97 3.70
CA GLU A 163 40.39 -6.42 4.87
C GLU A 163 39.27 -5.43 5.21
N GLU A 164 39.51 -4.12 5.09
CA GLU A 164 38.46 -3.11 5.27
C GLU A 164 37.35 -3.24 4.22
N VAL A 165 37.70 -3.50 2.95
CA VAL A 165 36.71 -3.72 1.87
C VAL A 165 35.90 -4.97 2.14
N VAL A 166 36.54 -6.09 2.48
CA VAL A 166 35.86 -7.36 2.80
C VAL A 166 34.94 -7.16 4.00
N ALA A 167 35.45 -6.60 5.09
CA ALA A 167 34.67 -6.36 6.30
C ALA A 167 33.44 -5.50 6.00
N ASN A 168 33.56 -4.47 5.16
CA ASN A 168 32.43 -3.61 4.80
C ASN A 168 31.31 -4.32 4.05
N ILE A 169 31.64 -5.34 3.27
CA ILE A 169 30.67 -6.10 2.47
C ILE A 169 30.04 -7.20 3.33
N GLU A 170 30.82 -7.83 4.20
CA GLU A 170 30.35 -8.85 5.15
C GLU A 170 29.69 -8.26 6.42
N GLN A 171 29.48 -6.93 6.49
CA GLN A 171 28.99 -6.26 7.70
C GLN A 171 27.57 -6.70 8.10
N THR A 172 26.75 -7.07 7.13
CA THR A 172 25.36 -7.46 7.38
C THR A 172 25.28 -8.99 7.44
N PRO A 173 24.93 -9.60 8.59
CA PRO A 173 24.65 -11.02 8.63
C PRO A 173 23.35 -11.32 7.88
N TYR A 174 23.23 -12.53 7.33
CA TYR A 174 21.95 -12.99 6.77
C TYR A 174 20.85 -12.92 7.83
N ALA A 175 19.74 -12.28 7.45
CA ALA A 175 18.49 -12.29 8.18
C ALA A 175 17.39 -12.61 7.18
N ALA A 176 16.63 -13.67 7.45
CA ALA A 176 15.51 -14.03 6.59
C ALA A 176 14.41 -12.96 6.73
N THR A 177 14.11 -12.28 5.63
CA THR A 177 12.93 -11.43 5.49
C THR A 177 11.87 -12.15 4.66
N PRO A 178 10.57 -11.95 4.92
CA PRO A 178 9.50 -12.59 4.15
C PRO A 178 9.54 -12.19 2.68
N ALA A 179 9.05 -13.08 1.81
CA ALA A 179 8.97 -12.88 0.37
C ALA A 179 8.06 -11.70 0.01
N TRP A 180 7.06 -11.45 0.84
CA TRP A 180 6.24 -10.25 0.76
C TRP A 180 6.66 -9.23 1.81
N TRP A 181 7.21 -8.12 1.33
CA TRP A 181 7.76 -7.04 2.14
C TRP A 181 6.74 -6.41 3.11
N VAL A 182 5.44 -6.60 2.88
CA VAL A 182 4.36 -6.15 3.77
C VAL A 182 4.37 -6.91 5.10
N LEU A 183 4.83 -8.15 5.12
CA LEU A 183 4.95 -8.95 6.34
C LEU A 183 6.23 -8.64 7.13
N ASP A 184 7.18 -7.91 6.56
CA ASP A 184 8.32 -7.33 7.29
C ASP A 184 7.86 -6.07 8.03
N ALA A 185 7.12 -6.30 9.10
CA ALA A 185 6.41 -5.30 9.88
C ALA A 185 6.66 -5.49 11.38
N THR A 186 6.50 -4.40 12.13
CA THR A 186 6.62 -4.41 13.59
C THR A 186 5.47 -5.22 14.19
N PRO A 187 5.65 -5.99 15.28
CA PRO A 187 4.53 -6.64 15.95
C PRO A 187 3.49 -5.62 16.45
N ILE A 188 2.20 -5.94 16.33
CA ILE A 188 1.12 -5.03 16.78
C ILE A 188 1.18 -4.72 18.28
N ASP A 189 1.72 -5.63 19.09
CA ASP A 189 1.90 -5.44 20.53
C ASP A 189 2.90 -4.32 20.87
N ASP A 190 3.74 -3.91 19.91
CA ASP A 190 4.70 -2.81 20.06
C ASP A 190 4.11 -1.44 19.63
N LEU A 191 2.87 -1.40 19.13
CA LEU A 191 2.18 -0.14 18.80
C LEU A 191 1.74 0.61 20.07
N ASP A 192 2.35 1.77 20.33
CA ASP A 192 1.87 2.71 21.35
C ASP A 192 0.76 3.61 20.79
N ALA A 193 -0.51 3.29 21.08
CA ALA A 193 -1.65 4.07 20.58
C ALA A 193 -1.65 5.55 21.01
N SER A 194 -0.96 5.91 22.10
CA SER A 194 -0.87 7.28 22.62
C SER A 194 0.25 8.09 21.97
N ASP A 195 1.33 7.45 21.54
CA ASP A 195 2.45 8.06 20.82
C ASP A 195 2.93 7.14 19.68
N PRO A 196 2.11 6.92 18.65
CA PRO A 196 2.35 5.88 17.65
C PRO A 196 3.42 6.34 16.67
N GLU A 197 4.41 5.49 16.43
CA GLU A 197 5.41 5.70 15.39
C GLU A 197 4.81 5.38 14.00
N PRO A 198 5.10 6.18 12.96
CA PRO A 198 4.67 5.85 11.60
C PRO A 198 5.27 4.52 11.14
N GLY A 199 4.48 3.71 10.45
CA GLY A 199 4.94 2.41 9.94
C GLY A 199 3.82 1.38 9.86
N ARG A 200 4.24 0.13 9.69
CA ARG A 200 3.36 -1.03 9.53
C ARG A 200 3.49 -1.94 10.73
N TYR A 201 2.35 -2.40 11.20
CA TYR A 201 2.24 -3.30 12.33
C TYR A 201 1.47 -4.54 11.94
N LEU A 202 1.92 -5.71 12.39
CA LEU A 202 1.35 -7.00 12.03
C LEU A 202 0.87 -7.74 13.28
N SER A 203 -0.35 -8.25 13.20
CA SER A 203 -0.93 -9.15 14.21
C SER A 203 -0.22 -10.51 14.26
N ASP A 204 -0.23 -11.16 15.42
CA ASP A 204 0.42 -12.46 15.65
C ASP A 204 0.01 -13.58 14.68
N ASP A 205 -1.19 -13.51 14.11
CA ASP A 205 -1.70 -14.50 13.15
C ASP A 205 -1.48 -14.09 11.69
N SER A 206 -0.75 -12.99 11.46
CA SER A 206 -0.45 -12.39 10.16
C SER A 206 -1.69 -11.98 9.35
N LYS A 207 -2.88 -11.83 9.95
CA LYS A 207 -4.13 -11.53 9.21
C LYS A 207 -4.54 -10.08 9.19
N THR A 208 -4.08 -9.31 10.16
CA THR A 208 -4.37 -7.88 10.28
C THR A 208 -3.06 -7.11 10.18
N LEU A 209 -3.00 -6.22 9.19
CA LEU A 209 -1.97 -5.22 9.00
C LEU A 209 -2.52 -3.87 9.44
N THR A 210 -1.81 -3.15 10.31
CA THR A 210 -2.17 -1.79 10.72
C THR A 210 -1.13 -0.83 10.17
N PHE A 211 -1.58 0.14 9.37
CA PHE A 211 -0.76 1.20 8.82
C PHE A 211 -0.95 2.45 9.67
N VAL A 212 0.14 3.01 10.20
CA VAL A 212 0.15 4.26 10.96
C VAL A 212 0.81 5.33 10.11
N GLN A 213 0.05 6.38 9.84
CA GLN A 213 0.48 7.50 9.01
C GLN A 213 0.09 8.86 9.59
N SER A 214 0.58 9.92 8.94
CA SER A 214 0.03 11.26 9.19
C SER A 214 -1.44 11.27 8.81
N CYS A 215 -2.27 12.00 9.56
CA CYS A 215 -3.66 12.15 9.18
C CYS A 215 -3.78 12.98 7.90
N ALA A 216 -4.45 12.43 6.90
CA ALA A 216 -4.75 13.13 5.66
C ALA A 216 -5.59 14.38 5.94
N SER A 217 -5.19 15.49 5.33
CA SER A 217 -5.87 16.78 5.47
C SER A 217 -7.06 16.91 4.52
N ASP A 218 -7.03 16.18 3.41
CA ASP A 218 -8.11 15.99 2.45
C ASP A 218 -8.08 14.56 1.87
N PRO A 219 -9.16 14.09 1.22
CA PRO A 219 -9.24 12.71 0.74
C PRO A 219 -8.15 12.28 -0.24
N LEU A 220 -7.56 13.21 -1.00
CA LEU A 220 -6.59 12.95 -2.06
C LEU A 220 -5.16 13.40 -1.66
N ASP A 221 -4.89 13.48 -0.36
CA ASP A 221 -3.60 13.88 0.22
C ASP A 221 -2.54 12.77 0.02
N ASP A 222 -1.90 12.77 -1.15
CA ASP A 222 -0.85 11.82 -1.54
C ASP A 222 0.35 11.82 -0.58
N GLY A 223 0.62 12.92 0.10
CA GLY A 223 1.69 13.02 1.11
C GLY A 223 1.39 12.31 2.43
N SER A 224 0.16 11.85 2.64
CA SER A 224 -0.32 11.15 3.84
C SER A 224 -1.04 9.86 3.48
N SER A 225 -0.40 9.06 2.63
CA SER A 225 -0.92 7.81 2.10
C SER A 225 0.09 6.65 2.26
N ASP A 226 -0.43 5.43 2.24
CA ASP A 226 0.34 4.19 2.24
C ASP A 226 -0.18 3.25 1.14
N GLU A 227 0.74 2.53 0.50
CA GLU A 227 0.45 1.57 -0.56
C GLU A 227 0.27 0.15 -0.01
N PHE A 228 -0.67 -0.59 -0.59
CA PHE A 228 -0.88 -2.02 -0.37
C PHE A 228 -0.89 -2.77 -1.71
N ASP A 229 -0.04 -3.79 -1.81
CA ASP A 229 0.07 -4.67 -2.96
C ASP A 229 -0.81 -5.91 -2.80
N PHE A 230 -1.45 -6.33 -3.89
CA PHE A 230 -2.01 -7.67 -4.05
C PHE A 230 -0.96 -8.58 -4.69
N PRO A 231 -0.30 -9.47 -3.92
CA PRO A 231 0.78 -10.30 -4.43
C PRO A 231 0.31 -11.46 -5.32
N VAL A 232 1.08 -11.75 -6.37
CA VAL A 232 0.96 -12.92 -7.24
C VAL A 232 2.29 -13.67 -7.26
N GLU A 233 2.25 -15.01 -7.21
CA GLU A 233 3.42 -15.84 -7.45
C GLU A 233 3.55 -16.21 -8.93
N THR A 234 4.60 -15.72 -9.58
CA THR A 234 4.92 -16.00 -10.98
C THR A 234 6.37 -16.45 -11.08
N ASP A 235 6.62 -17.59 -11.74
CA ASP A 235 7.97 -18.16 -11.93
C ASP A 235 8.80 -18.32 -10.63
N GLY A 236 8.13 -18.50 -9.49
CA GLY A 236 8.76 -18.67 -8.18
C GLY A 236 9.16 -17.37 -7.48
N ALA A 237 8.81 -16.22 -8.06
CA ALA A 237 8.93 -14.90 -7.45
C ALA A 237 7.56 -14.36 -7.03
N ILE A 238 7.53 -13.54 -5.97
CA ILE A 238 6.35 -12.78 -5.58
C ILE A 238 6.42 -11.41 -6.27
N GLU A 239 5.42 -11.10 -7.07
CA GLU A 239 5.28 -9.84 -7.80
C GLU A 239 3.97 -9.14 -7.41
N THR A 240 3.84 -7.85 -7.76
CA THR A 240 2.61 -7.08 -7.55
C THR A 240 1.65 -7.31 -8.72
N PHE A 241 0.49 -7.90 -8.46
CA PHE A 241 -0.59 -8.05 -9.43
C PHE A 241 -1.43 -6.77 -9.56
N ALA A 242 -1.75 -6.17 -8.43
CA ALA A 242 -2.49 -4.91 -8.34
C ALA A 242 -2.05 -4.16 -7.09
N PHE A 243 -2.25 -2.85 -7.06
CA PHE A 243 -1.94 -2.03 -5.89
C PHE A 243 -3.06 -1.03 -5.62
N VAL A 244 -3.16 -0.60 -4.36
CA VAL A 244 -3.99 0.53 -3.95
C VAL A 244 -3.17 1.43 -3.04
N GLU A 245 -3.31 2.74 -3.20
CA GLU A 245 -2.74 3.76 -2.32
C GLU A 245 -3.87 4.37 -1.49
N MET A 246 -3.72 4.38 -0.17
CA MET A 246 -4.81 4.70 0.76
C MET A 246 -4.48 5.82 1.74
N THR A 247 -5.43 6.74 1.92
CA THR A 247 -5.40 7.78 2.96
C THR A 247 -6.41 7.50 4.05
N VAL A 248 -6.12 8.01 5.26
CA VAL A 248 -7.08 8.04 6.37
C VAL A 248 -7.16 9.42 7.02
N MET A 249 -8.37 9.95 7.16
CA MET A 249 -8.63 11.23 7.81
C MET A 249 -8.95 11.06 9.31
N LYS A 250 -8.87 12.15 10.08
CA LYS A 250 -9.28 12.17 11.51
C LYS A 250 -10.75 11.81 11.76
N SER A 251 -11.61 11.93 10.75
CA SER A 251 -13.00 11.46 10.80
C SER A 251 -13.13 9.94 10.78
N GLY A 252 -12.07 9.21 10.41
CA GLY A 252 -12.11 7.79 10.08
C GLY A 252 -12.53 7.51 8.64
N THR A 253 -12.62 8.54 7.79
CA THR A 253 -12.87 8.38 6.35
C THR A 253 -11.62 7.77 5.70
N LEU A 254 -11.83 6.70 4.94
CA LEU A 254 -10.79 6.04 4.13
C LEU A 254 -10.99 6.41 2.67
N THR A 255 -9.89 6.65 1.95
CA THR A 255 -9.94 6.92 0.51
C THR A 255 -8.83 6.16 -0.18
N ILE A 256 -9.17 5.43 -1.24
CA ILE A 256 -8.22 4.99 -2.26
C ILE A 256 -7.98 6.19 -3.17
N ILE A 257 -6.73 6.63 -3.27
CA ILE A 257 -6.35 7.82 -4.04
C ILE A 257 -5.71 7.46 -5.37
N ASP A 258 -5.09 6.29 -5.44
CA ASP A 258 -4.61 5.66 -6.66
C ASP A 258 -4.78 4.15 -6.58
N ALA A 259 -4.95 3.52 -7.73
CA ALA A 259 -5.06 2.07 -7.86
C ALA A 259 -4.75 1.64 -9.28
N GLY A 260 -4.08 0.49 -9.40
CA GLY A 260 -3.72 -0.06 -10.70
C GLY A 260 -3.63 -1.58 -10.68
N VAL A 261 -3.63 -2.14 -11.88
CA VAL A 261 -3.42 -3.57 -12.13
C VAL A 261 -2.25 -3.69 -13.11
N SER A 262 -1.24 -4.47 -12.75
CA SER A 262 -0.05 -4.70 -13.58
C SER A 262 -0.46 -5.39 -14.87
N ASP A 263 -0.05 -4.87 -16.02
CA ASP A 263 -0.29 -5.45 -17.35
C ASP A 263 -1.77 -5.63 -17.76
N TYR A 264 -2.74 -5.04 -17.04
CA TYR A 264 -4.16 -5.09 -17.41
C TYR A 264 -4.81 -3.71 -17.35
N GLU A 265 -5.65 -3.41 -18.34
CA GLU A 265 -6.48 -2.20 -18.37
C GLU A 265 -7.90 -2.52 -18.82
N ARG A 266 -8.82 -1.57 -18.60
CA ARG A 266 -10.19 -1.67 -19.12
C ARG A 266 -10.28 -1.04 -20.50
N ASP A 267 -10.86 -1.78 -21.44
CA ASP A 267 -11.14 -1.28 -22.78
C ASP A 267 -12.33 -0.30 -22.80
N SER A 268 -12.67 0.24 -23.98
CA SER A 268 -13.80 1.18 -24.12
C SER A 268 -15.18 0.58 -23.83
N ASN A 269 -15.30 -0.75 -23.78
CA ASN A 269 -16.51 -1.47 -23.40
C ASN A 269 -16.55 -1.77 -21.90
N GLY A 270 -15.45 -1.51 -21.19
CA GLY A 270 -15.28 -1.80 -19.77
C GLY A 270 -14.81 -3.22 -19.49
N ASP A 271 -14.37 -3.95 -20.51
CA ASP A 271 -13.82 -5.31 -20.38
C ASP A 271 -12.32 -5.24 -20.05
N TRP A 272 -11.84 -6.13 -19.19
CA TRP A 272 -10.40 -6.25 -18.91
C TRP A 272 -9.65 -6.86 -20.10
N ILE A 273 -8.53 -6.24 -20.46
CA ILE A 273 -7.62 -6.69 -21.51
C ILE A 273 -6.17 -6.64 -21.02
N GLY A 274 -5.36 -7.61 -21.46
CA GLY A 274 -3.91 -7.58 -21.22
C GLY A 274 -3.22 -6.52 -22.09
N GLY A 275 -2.22 -5.84 -21.52
CA GLY A 275 -1.42 -4.77 -22.12
C GLY A 275 -0.37 -5.22 -23.13
#